data_AF-A0A8C5LUV4-F1
#
_entry.id   AF-A0A8C5LUV4-F1
#
_cell.length_a   1.000
_cell.length_b   1.000
_cell.length_c   1.000
_cell.angle_alpha   90.00
_cell.angle_beta   90.00
_cell.angle_gamma   90.00
#
_symmetry.space_group_name_H-M   'P 1'
#
loop_
_entity.id
_entity.type
_entity.pdbx_description
1 polymer ?
#
loop_
_entity_poly.entity_id
_entity_poly.type
_entity_poly.pdbx_seq_one_letter_code
_entity_poly.pdbx_strand_id
1 'polypeptide(L)'
;MAEKHKNHKLRRLIAMEQQKAQFTAQVHQFMEVCWEKCLDKPGTKLDSRTESCLTSCVDRFIDTTLSITNRFSQLIQKGSH
;
A
#
# COMPACT_ATOMS: atom_id res chain seq x y z
N MET A 1 39.26 3.96 -3.72
CA MET A 1 38.22 4.61 -2.87
C MET A 1 37.03 5.16 -3.66
N ALA A 2 37.22 5.72 -4.86
CA ALA A 2 36.14 6.21 -5.73
C ALA A 2 35.05 5.16 -6.08
N GLU A 3 35.44 3.89 -6.25
CA GLU A 3 34.52 2.80 -6.60
C GLU A 3 33.56 2.43 -5.46
N LYS A 4 34.01 2.52 -4.20
CA LYS A 4 33.16 2.29 -3.02
C LYS A 4 32.08 3.37 -2.89
N HIS A 5 32.40 4.62 -3.24
CA HIS A 5 31.46 5.73 -3.25
C HIS A 5 30.37 5.56 -4.33
N LYS A 6 30.75 5.10 -5.53
CA LYS A 6 29.81 4.81 -6.63
C LYS A 6 28.83 3.69 -6.26
N ASN A 7 29.32 2.62 -5.64
CA ASN A 7 28.48 1.52 -5.15
C ASN A 7 27.49 1.98 -4.07
N HIS A 8 27.92 2.85 -3.13
CA HIS A 8 27.04 3.40 -2.11
C HIS A 8 25.92 4.27 -2.71
N LYS A 9 26.24 5.15 -3.68
CA LYS A 9 25.25 5.96 -4.39
C LYS A 9 24.25 5.09 -5.15
N LEU A 10 24.73 4.07 -5.87
CA LEU A 10 23.87 3.14 -6.60
C LEU A 10 22.93 2.38 -5.67
N ARG A 11 23.43 1.85 -4.55
CA ARG A 11 22.59 1.17 -3.55
C ARG A 11 21.49 2.07 -3.00
N ARG A 12 21.79 3.35 -2.74
CA ARG A 12 20.80 4.33 -2.30
C ARG A 12 19.72 4.57 -3.35
N LEU A 13 20.10 4.72 -4.61
CA LEU A 13 19.15 4.88 -5.72
C LEU A 13 18.25 3.65 -5.86
N ILE A 14 18.82 2.44 -5.82
CA ILE A 14 18.05 1.19 -5.86
C ILE A 14 17.03 1.13 -4.72
N ALA A 15 17.43 1.47 -3.49
CA ALA A 15 16.52 1.47 -2.35
C ALA A 15 15.35 2.46 -2.52
N MET A 16 15.62 3.65 -3.07
CA MET A 16 14.58 4.65 -3.36
C MET A 16 13.61 4.17 -4.44
N GLU A 17 14.12 3.61 -5.54
CA GLU A 17 13.29 3.07 -6.62
C GLU A 17 12.47 1.86 -6.15
N GLN A 18 13.03 1.01 -5.30
CA GLN A 18 12.31 -0.11 -4.68
C GLN A 18 11.15 0.38 -3.80
N GLN A 19 11.38 1.40 -2.97
CA GLN A 19 10.32 1.99 -2.15
C GLN A 19 9.19 2.58 -3.02
N LYS A 20 9.55 3.27 -4.11
CA LYS A 20 8.58 3.80 -5.06
C LYS A 20 7.78 2.70 -5.74
N ALA A 21 8.46 1.64 -6.21
CA ALA A 21 7.81 0.50 -6.85
C ALA A 21 6.84 -0.23 -5.89
N GLN A 22 7.23 -0.40 -4.63
CA GLN A 22 6.36 -0.98 -3.59
C GLN A 22 5.13 -0.11 -3.35
N PHE A 23 5.30 1.21 -3.24
CA PHE A 23 4.18 2.13 -3.09
C PHE A 23 3.22 2.08 -4.30
N THR A 24 3.77 2.08 -5.52
CA THR A 24 2.97 1.95 -6.74
C THR A 24 2.19 0.64 -6.77
N ALA A 25 2.81 -0.48 -6.40
CA ALA A 25 2.11 -1.77 -6.29
C ALA A 25 0.97 -1.72 -5.27
N GLN A 26 1.17 -1.06 -4.13
CA GLN A 26 0.12 -0.88 -3.12
C GLN A 26 -1.05 -0.04 -3.64
N VAL A 27 -0.76 1.03 -4.39
CA VAL A 27 -1.79 1.85 -5.05
C VAL A 27 -2.56 1.00 -6.06
N HIS A 28 -1.90 0.19 -6.89
CA HIS A 28 -2.59 -0.71 -7.82
C HIS A 28 -3.53 -1.69 -7.10
N GLN A 29 -3.10 -2.26 -5.98
CA GLN A 29 -3.96 -3.12 -5.16
C GLN A 29 -5.20 -2.37 -4.64
N PHE A 30 -5.05 -1.13 -4.20
CA PHE A 30 -6.20 -0.31 -3.79
C PHE A 30 -7.14 -0.03 -4.94
N MET A 31 -6.59 0.28 -6.13
CA MET A 31 -7.39 0.49 -7.33
C MET A 31 -8.21 -0.75 -7.66
N GLU A 32 -7.62 -1.94 -7.67
CA GLU A 32 -8.35 -3.19 -7.94
C GLU A 32 -9.48 -3.44 -6.92
N VAL A 33 -9.15 -3.43 -5.63
CA VAL A 33 -10.11 -3.78 -4.56
C VAL A 33 -11.21 -2.73 -4.43
N CYS A 34 -10.86 -1.44 -4.44
CA CYS A 34 -11.84 -0.37 -4.24
C CYS A 34 -12.65 -0.10 -5.50
N TRP A 35 -12.12 -0.39 -6.69
CA TRP A 35 -12.90 -0.35 -7.92
C TRP A 35 -14.07 -1.33 -7.85
N GLU A 36 -13.80 -2.61 -7.54
CA GLU A 36 -14.85 -3.63 -7.42
C GLU A 36 -15.90 -3.31 -6.35
N LYS A 37 -15.49 -2.64 -5.26
CA LYS A 37 -16.38 -2.35 -4.12
C LYS A 37 -17.22 -1.08 -4.30
N CYS A 38 -16.68 -0.06 -4.94
CA CYS A 38 -17.27 1.28 -4.95
C CYS A 38 -17.82 1.71 -6.30
N LEU A 39 -17.37 1.12 -7.41
CA LEU A 39 -17.79 1.52 -8.76
C LEU A 39 -18.75 0.50 -9.36
N ASP A 40 -20.04 0.85 -9.35
CA ASP A 40 -21.10 0.09 -10.02
C ASP A 40 -21.19 0.45 -11.51
N LYS A 41 -21.32 1.76 -11.82
CA LYS A 41 -21.46 2.27 -13.18
C LYS A 41 -20.43 3.35 -13.48
N PRO A 42 -19.49 3.13 -14.41
CA PRO A 42 -18.53 4.16 -14.79
C PRO A 42 -19.24 5.30 -15.53
N GLY A 43 -19.10 6.51 -14.99
CA GLY A 43 -19.57 7.76 -15.60
C GLY A 43 -18.40 8.63 -16.08
N THR A 44 -18.71 9.77 -16.69
CA THR A 44 -17.70 10.77 -17.10
C THR A 44 -17.06 11.51 -15.92
N LYS A 45 -17.66 11.42 -14.74
CA LYS A 45 -17.19 11.98 -13.48
C LYS A 45 -17.58 11.04 -12.34
N LEU A 46 -16.81 11.07 -11.26
CA LEU A 46 -17.19 10.43 -10.02
C LEU A 46 -18.31 11.26 -9.37
N ASP A 47 -19.37 10.60 -8.92
CA ASP A 47 -20.36 11.25 -8.06
C ASP A 47 -19.85 11.28 -6.61
N SER A 48 -20.45 12.15 -5.79
CA SER A 48 -20.03 12.35 -4.40
C SER A 48 -20.10 11.08 -3.55
N ARG A 49 -21.01 10.17 -3.87
CA ARG A 49 -21.15 8.88 -3.18
C ARG A 49 -19.96 7.98 -3.51
N THR A 50 -19.59 7.91 -4.77
CA THR A 50 -18.45 7.12 -5.27
C THR A 50 -17.14 7.66 -4.71
N GLU A 51 -16.94 8.99 -4.72
CA GLU A 51 -15.77 9.63 -4.10
C GLU A 51 -15.67 9.27 -2.62
N SER A 52 -16.76 9.45 -1.86
CA SER A 52 -16.80 9.12 -0.43
C SER A 52 -16.55 7.64 -0.16
N CYS A 53 -17.05 6.75 -1.02
CA CYS A 53 -16.81 5.31 -0.93
C CYS A 53 -15.33 4.99 -1.16
N LEU A 54 -14.71 5.55 -2.19
CA LEU A 54 -13.29 5.31 -2.51
C LEU A 54 -12.37 5.76 -1.36
N THR A 55 -12.60 6.95 -0.81
CA THR A 55 -11.86 7.43 0.38
C THR A 55 -12.02 6.46 1.54
N SER A 56 -13.26 6.11 1.88
CA SER A 56 -13.53 5.18 2.99
C SER A 56 -12.93 3.79 2.74
N CYS A 57 -12.96 3.31 1.50
CA CYS A 57 -12.43 2.00 1.13
C CYS A 57 -10.92 1.91 1.37
N VAL A 58 -10.16 2.90 0.92
CA VAL A 58 -8.70 2.92 1.13
C VAL A 58 -8.37 3.01 2.62
N ASP A 59 -9.02 3.91 3.37
CA ASP A 59 -8.82 4.06 4.81
C ASP A 59 -9.11 2.73 5.55
N ARG A 60 -10.27 2.11 5.25
CA ARG A 60 -10.64 0.83 5.85
C ARG A 60 -9.70 -0.30 5.47
N PHE A 61 -9.17 -0.31 4.25
CA PHE A 61 -8.21 -1.33 3.82
C PHE A 61 -6.92 -1.24 4.63
N ILE A 62 -6.38 -0.03 4.80
CA ILE A 62 -5.15 0.22 5.57
C ILE A 62 -5.37 -0.16 7.04
N ASP A 63 -6.46 0.33 7.65
CA ASP A 63 -6.80 0.07 9.05
C ASP A 63 -6.94 -1.43 9.33
N THR A 64 -7.64 -2.14 8.43
CA THR A 64 -7.88 -3.58 8.57
C THR A 64 -6.58 -4.37 8.42
N THR A 65 -5.77 -4.02 7.42
CA THR A 65 -4.46 -4.68 7.18
C THR A 65 -3.54 -4.51 8.37
N LEU A 66 -3.45 -3.29 8.93
CA LEU A 66 -2.65 -3.01 10.12
C LEU A 66 -3.17 -3.76 11.34
N SER A 67 -4.48 -3.78 11.55
CA SER A 67 -5.12 -4.48 12.68
C SER A 67 -4.83 -5.99 12.65
N ILE A 68 -4.99 -6.63 11.47
CA ILE A 68 -4.70 -8.05 11.27
C ILE A 68 -3.22 -8.33 11.48
N THR A 69 -2.34 -7.53 10.88
CA THR A 69 -0.87 -7.70 10.98
C THR A 69 -0.38 -7.57 12.42
N ASN A 70 -0.89 -6.57 13.15
CA ASN A 70 -0.55 -6.36 14.55
C ASN A 70 -1.03 -7.52 15.43
N ARG A 71 -2.27 -7.99 15.21
CA ARG A 71 -2.80 -9.14 15.94
C ARG A 71 -1.97 -10.39 15.69
N PHE A 72 -1.61 -10.65 14.43
CA PHE A 72 -0.80 -11.81 14.08
C PHE A 72 0.60 -11.75 14.71
N SER A 73 1.24 -10.57 14.66
CA SER A 73 2.53 -10.33 15.31
C SER A 73 2.49 -10.60 16.82
N GLN A 74 1.41 -10.20 17.50
CA GLN A 74 1.22 -10.49 18.93
C GLN A 74 1.05 -11.98 19.21
N LEU A 75 0.36 -12.72 18.35
CA LEU A 75 0.18 -14.18 18.51
C LEU A 75 1.51 -14.92 18.34
N ILE A 76 2.33 -14.54 17.35
CA ILE A 76 3.66 -15.13 17.14
C ILE A 76 4.55 -14.90 18.37
N GLN A 77 4.60 -13.67 18.90
CA GLN A 77 5.42 -13.35 20.06
C GLN A 77 5.01 -14.16 21.30
N LYS A 78 3.71 -14.38 21.50
CA LYS A 78 3.19 -15.19 22.62
C LYS A 78 3.46 -16.68 22.49
N GLY A 79 3.50 -17.22 21.27
CA GLY A 79 3.79 -18.64 21.02
C GLY A 79 5.28 -18.99 20.97
N SER A 80 6.17 -18.00 21.08
CA SER A 80 7.63 -18.19 21.14
C SER A 80 8.16 -18.34 22.59
N HIS A 81 7.26 -18.36 23.57
CA HIS A 81 7.50 -18.70 24.97
C HIS A 81 6.75 -19.98 25.33
#